data_AF-A0A1X9FNF8-F1
#
_entry.id   AF-A0A1X9FNF8-F1
#
_cell.length_a   1.000
_cell.length_b   1.000
_cell.length_c   1.000
_cell.angle_alpha   90.00
_cell.angle_beta   90.00
_cell.angle_gamma   90.00
#
_symmetry.space_group_name_H-M   'P 1'
#
loop_
_entity.id
_entity.type
_entity.pdbx_description
1 polymer ?
#
loop_
_entity_poly.entity_id
_entity_poly.type
_entity_poly.pdbx_seq_one_letter_code
_entity_poly.pdbx_strand_id
1 'polypeptide(L)' 'RQLCHIEIESFGYTMRDIRYFWRDGLSSVGMSSEVELPQFRVLGHRQRATEINLTTGNYS' A
#
# COMPACT_ATOMS: atom_id res chain seq x y z
N ARG A 1 -19.40 3.58 6.07
CA ARG A 1 -18.41 3.07 5.08
C ARG A 1 -17.03 3.40 5.62
N GLN A 2 -16.16 2.41 5.80
CA GLN A 2 -14.81 2.61 6.32
C GLN A 2 -13.79 2.46 5.19
N LEU A 3 -12.70 3.20 5.30
CA LEU A 3 -11.53 3.07 4.43
C LEU A 3 -10.33 2.84 5.34
N CYS A 4 -9.75 1.65 5.25
CA CYS A 4 -8.58 1.26 6.03
C CYS A 4 -7.37 1.22 5.11
N HIS A 5 -6.22 1.62 5.63
CA HIS A 5 -4.97 1.71 4.87
C HIS A 5 -3.95 0.70 5.41
N ILE A 6 -3.18 0.13 4.48
CA ILE A 6 -1.93 -0.57 4.77
C ILE A 6 -0.87 0.21 4.01
N GLU A 7 0.13 0.69 4.74
CA GLU A 7 1.23 1.50 4.20
C GLU A 7 2.49 0.65 4.24
N ILE A 8 3.27 0.72 3.17
CA ILE A 8 4.52 -0.03 3.00
C ILE A 8 5.59 0.99 2.67
N GLU A 9 6.65 1.04 3.47
CA GLU A 9 7.74 2.01 3.34
C GLU A 9 9.07 1.35 3.77
N SER A 10 10.17 1.76 3.15
CA SER A 10 11.52 1.42 3.63
C SER A 10 11.87 2.26 4.86
N PHE A 11 12.29 1.61 5.94
CA PHE A 11 12.69 2.35 7.15
C PHE A 11 14.03 3.09 6.99
N GLY A 12 15.05 2.42 6.44
CA GLY A 12 16.44 2.92 6.45
C GLY A 12 16.99 3.42 5.11
N TYR A 13 16.23 3.25 4.02
CA TYR A 13 16.69 3.56 2.67
C TYR A 13 15.77 4.61 2.06
N THR A 14 16.37 5.70 1.59
CA THR A 14 15.62 6.76 0.90
C THR A 14 15.36 6.36 -0.55
N MET A 15 14.53 7.14 -1.24
CA MET A 15 14.31 6.97 -2.69
C MET A 15 15.54 7.17 -3.58
N ARG A 16 16.68 7.60 -3.02
CA ARG A 16 17.97 7.60 -3.73
C ARG A 16 18.54 6.20 -3.86
N ASP A 17 18.23 5.32 -2.91
CA ASP A 17 18.78 3.97 -2.80
C ASP A 17 17.79 2.92 -3.30
N ILE A 18 16.51 3.04 -2.93
CA ILE A 18 15.46 2.06 -3.23
C ILE A 18 14.16 2.77 -3.64
N ARG A 19 13.48 2.28 -4.68
CA ARG A 19 12.15 2.74 -5.08
C ARG A 19 11.19 1.58 -5.23
N TYR A 20 10.05 1.65 -4.55
CA TYR A 20 8.99 0.65 -4.70
C TYR A 20 8.09 0.96 -5.89
N PHE A 21 7.62 -0.11 -6.54
CA PHE A 21 6.59 -0.02 -7.56
C PHE A 21 5.76 -1.32 -7.57
N TRP A 22 4.51 -1.19 -7.98
CA TRP A 22 3.63 -2.33 -8.19
C TRP A 22 3.96 -3.00 -9.54
N ARG A 23 4.57 -4.18 -9.51
CA ARG A 23 5.10 -4.87 -10.71
C ARG A 23 4.04 -5.09 -11.80
N ASP A 24 2.86 -5.52 -11.39
CA ASP A 24 1.75 -5.93 -12.26
C ASP A 24 0.61 -4.89 -12.25
N GLY A 25 0.93 -3.63 -11.93
CA GLY A 25 -0.06 -2.56 -11.85
C GLY A 25 -1.23 -2.94 -10.93
N LEU A 26 -2.47 -2.68 -11.36
CA LEU A 26 -3.69 -2.96 -10.59
C LEU A 26 -3.89 -4.43 -10.21
N SER A 27 -3.16 -5.36 -10.83
CA SER A 27 -3.21 -6.79 -10.52
C SER A 27 -2.22 -7.21 -9.44
N SER A 28 -1.33 -6.32 -8.99
CA SER A 28 -0.36 -6.64 -7.93
C SER A 28 -0.99 -6.85 -6.55
N VAL A 29 -2.20 -6.31 -6.32
CA VAL A 29 -2.95 -6.52 -5.09
C VAL A 29 -4.28 -7.16 -5.45
N GLY A 30 -4.61 -8.27 -4.79
CA GLY A 30 -5.90 -8.93 -4.87
C GLY A 30 -6.54 -9.04 -3.48
N MET A 31 -7.84 -9.34 -3.47
CA MET A 31 -8.57 -9.73 -2.27
C MET A 31 -9.01 -11.18 -2.45
N SER A 32 -8.71 -12.04 -1.48
CA SER A 32 -9.22 -13.42 -1.51
C SER A 32 -10.75 -13.41 -1.40
N SER A 33 -11.40 -14.30 -2.16
CA SER A 33 -12.84 -14.55 -2.08
C SER A 33 -13.26 -15.16 -0.73
N GLU A 34 -12.33 -15.74 0.03
CA GLU A 34 -12.60 -16.31 1.35
C GLU A 34 -12.53 -15.27 2.49
N VAL A 35 -12.22 -14.01 2.20
CA VAL A 35 -12.17 -12.96 3.22
C VAL A 35 -13.59 -12.64 3.70
N GLU A 36 -13.91 -13.13 4.89
CA GLU A 36 -15.15 -12.83 5.62
C GLU A 36 -14.82 -12.15 6.95
N LEU A 37 -15.51 -11.05 7.24
CA LEU A 37 -15.39 -10.34 8.51
C LEU A 37 -16.74 -10.36 9.24
N PRO A 38 -16.79 -10.65 10.55
CA PRO A 38 -18.05 -10.83 11.28
C PRO A 38 -18.99 -9.61 11.26
N GLN A 39 -18.42 -8.41 11.15
CA GLN A 39 -19.16 -7.15 11.24
C GLN A 39 -19.05 -6.30 9.97
N PHE A 40 -18.23 -6.72 9.00
CA PHE A 40 -17.92 -5.91 7.81
C PHE A 40 -17.99 -6.74 6.54
N ARG A 41 -18.42 -6.10 5.45
CA ARG A 41 -18.27 -6.64 4.10
C ARG A 41 -17.24 -5.83 3.35
N VAL A 42 -16.23 -6.51 2.81
CA VAL A 42 -15.23 -5.88 1.95
C VAL A 42 -15.88 -5.55 0.61
N LEU A 43 -15.91 -4.26 0.25
CA LEU A 43 -16.51 -3.79 -1.00
C LEU A 43 -15.51 -3.71 -2.15
N GLY A 44 -14.22 -3.84 -1.84
CA GLY A 44 -13.12 -3.75 -2.80
C GLY A 44 -11.87 -3.13 -2.15
N HIS A 45 -10.81 -3.02 -2.94
CA HIS A 45 -9.55 -2.41 -2.55
C HIS A 45 -9.06 -1.45 -3.63
N ARG A 46 -8.08 -0.63 -3.28
CA ARG A 46 -7.30 0.16 -4.23
C ARG A 46 -5.87 0.23 -3.74
N GLN A 47 -4.94 0.30 -4.69
CA GLN A 47 -3.52 0.51 -4.43
C GLN A 47 -3.11 1.90 -4.93
N ARG A 48 -2.11 2.49 -4.26
CA ARG A 48 -1.54 3.78 -4.63
C ARG A 48 -0.04 3.74 -4.33
N ALA A 49 0.76 4.30 -5.24
CA ALA A 49 2.14 4.68 -4.94
C ALA A 49 2.15 6.15 -4.50
N THR A 50 2.85 6.45 -3.41
CA THR A 50 2.93 7.81 -2.84
C THR A 50 4.36 8.06 -2.43
N GLU A 51 4.85 9.28 -2.62
CA GLU A 51 6.14 9.71 -2.07
C GLU A 51 5.88 10.61 -0.86
N ILE A 52 6.59 10.38 0.24
CA ILE A 52 6.49 11.20 1.44
C ILE A 52 7.85 11.82 1.78
N ASN A 53 7.82 13.09 2.19
CA ASN A 53 9.00 13.84 2.59
C ASN A 53 9.05 13.90 4.12
N LEU A 54 10.07 13.28 4.69
CA LEU A 54 10.35 13.27 6.13
C LEU A 54 11.64 14.04 6.42
N THR A 55 11.94 14.27 7.70
CA THR A 55 13.16 14.98 8.12
C THR A 55 14.45 14.26 7.70
N THR A 56 14.40 12.94 7.53
CA THR A 56 15.53 12.08 7.16
C THR A 56 15.66 11.85 5.65
N GLY A 57 14.67 12.27 4.85
CA GLY A 57 14.70 12.10 3.40
C GLY A 57 13.33 11.84 2.79
N ASN A 58 13.33 11.47 1.51
CA ASN A 58 12.12 11.12 0.77
C ASN A 58 12.01 9.60 0.67
N TYR A 59 10.81 9.09 0.89
CA TYR A 59 10.50 7.67 0.96
C TYR A 59 9.31 7.34 0.04
N SER A 60 9.30 6.10 -0.47
CA SER A 60 8.29 5.54 -1.38
C SER A 60 7.38 4.55 -0.68
#